data_AF-A0A1V4UHD2-F1
#
_entry.id   AF-A0A1V4UHD2-F1
#
_cell.length_a   1.000
_cell.length_b   1.000
_cell.length_c   1.000
_cell.angle_alpha   90.00
_cell.angle_beta   90.00
_cell.angle_gamma   90.00
#
_symmetry.space_group_name_H-M   'P 1'
#
loop_
_entity.id
_entity.type
_entity.pdbx_description
1 polymer ?
#
loop_
_entity_poly.entity_id
_entity_poly.type
_entity_poly.pdbx_seq_one_letter_code
_entity_poly.pdbx_strand_id
1 'polypeptide(L)'
;MECTITLDRAPKWARIYCGVWGGTEKYSGWAQFTVNGKPTDRITLYGQDDRTDGVYCSGHGVYWIAQDATGLLGPGENTISASTSKGEAGSKIDGRVYAVMVVAAVEKDGGDATRYVILEGNENLHGEGWSGTNPTQRDRVEVSIGEMPSEGVKNAELSVLLVATNRGQPDYVLFNGVDLGVAPKMGTYLPGTKDIGNEQSYDATGGAGVESRYVDMESFDVTGIVRAGNLLVFERGRDLDGDGNITTVGATPEGEDYIHPCFAVLAVTRSGSASSSSLAVDSLEVRNAYAGEPAEITAVVRSTGAAPGGPVSVTLMVDGVSAGSRDVTLPPSGWVEVTLPWTAAEGTHAIAVEAAAAGASSGRADKTMKVGTPVDLAVTIGQPARQDAASAPQATTPFPLAALGMAPALGWWLYTGRSRNVALLLAAGMVLAVFAVPVVQASASAQIIAYTLPIEVRNLGGSDAPAFEVTVFLDGERVTQLSMAGLFAGGVVREQVTLHTSPGPHTVLVIADEKCVIPEREKGNNRADARYDFP
;
A
#
# COMPACT_ATOMS: atom_id res chain seq x y z
N MET A 1 -19.53 20.02 -6.04
CA MET A 1 -20.46 18.98 -5.54
C MET A 1 -20.93 19.38 -4.16
N GLU A 2 -22.16 19.04 -3.78
CA GLU A 2 -22.77 19.39 -2.50
C GLU A 2 -23.37 18.13 -1.84
N CYS A 3 -23.25 18.05 -0.52
CA CYS A 3 -23.79 17.01 0.35
C CYS A 3 -24.58 17.68 1.47
N THR A 4 -25.80 17.19 1.72
CA THR A 4 -26.66 17.67 2.80
C THR A 4 -26.98 16.54 3.75
N ILE A 5 -26.78 16.78 5.05
CA ILE A 5 -27.11 15.84 6.12
C ILE A 5 -27.94 16.53 7.18
N THR A 6 -28.79 15.79 7.89
CA THR A 6 -29.51 16.30 9.06
C THR A 6 -29.04 15.55 10.30
N LEU A 7 -28.59 16.30 11.31
CA LEU A 7 -28.19 15.76 12.60
C LEU A 7 -29.22 16.12 13.66
N ASP A 8 -29.61 15.19 14.51
CA ASP A 8 -30.51 15.46 15.64
C ASP A 8 -29.82 16.27 16.74
N ARG A 9 -28.49 16.14 16.88
CA ARG A 9 -27.66 16.87 17.85
C ARG A 9 -26.31 17.25 17.24
N ALA A 10 -25.56 18.07 17.97
CA ALA A 10 -24.18 18.35 17.63
C ALA A 10 -23.35 17.05 17.73
N PRO A 11 -22.50 16.74 16.74
CA PRO A 11 -21.68 15.55 16.80
C PRO A 11 -20.62 15.67 17.91
N LYS A 12 -20.28 14.54 18.53
CA LYS A 12 -19.12 14.45 19.44
C LYS A 12 -17.80 14.37 18.69
N TRP A 13 -17.86 13.84 17.48
CA TRP A 13 -16.76 13.74 16.55
C TRP A 13 -17.34 13.76 15.14
N ALA A 14 -16.75 14.52 14.23
CA ALA A 14 -17.11 14.47 12.83
C ALA A 14 -15.93 14.74 11.91
N ARG A 15 -15.96 14.14 10.73
CA ARG A 15 -14.96 14.31 9.68
C ARG A 15 -15.63 14.38 8.32
N ILE A 16 -15.17 15.30 7.50
CA ILE A 16 -15.58 15.46 6.11
C ILE A 16 -14.48 14.87 5.23
N TYR A 17 -14.88 14.15 4.20
CA TYR A 17 -13.99 13.57 3.19
C TYR A 17 -14.31 14.09 1.80
N CYS A 18 -13.29 14.24 0.96
CA CYS A 18 -13.45 14.63 -0.45
C CYS A 18 -12.51 13.85 -1.36
N GLY A 19 -13.08 13.28 -2.43
CA GLY A 19 -12.33 12.68 -3.54
C GLY A 19 -12.13 13.69 -4.66
N VAL A 20 -10.88 13.96 -5.06
CA VAL A 20 -10.53 14.89 -6.15
C VAL A 20 -9.64 14.21 -7.19
N TRP A 21 -10.00 14.28 -8.47
CA TRP A 21 -9.12 13.85 -9.55
C TRP A 21 -8.00 14.86 -9.78
N GLY A 22 -6.76 14.43 -9.62
CA GLY A 22 -5.58 15.23 -9.88
C GLY A 22 -5.24 15.31 -11.37
N GLY A 23 -5.49 14.23 -12.12
CA GLY A 23 -5.13 14.08 -13.53
C GLY A 23 -3.87 13.25 -13.70
N THR A 24 -2.82 13.61 -12.97
CA THR A 24 -1.59 12.81 -12.83
C THR A 24 -1.12 12.90 -11.39
N GLU A 25 -0.32 11.94 -10.95
CA GLU A 25 0.30 11.92 -9.62
C GLU A 25 1.15 13.18 -9.35
N LYS A 26 1.62 13.88 -10.39
CA LYS A 26 2.47 15.08 -10.25
C LYS A 26 1.68 16.39 -10.14
N TYR A 27 0.38 16.38 -10.41
CA TYR A 27 -0.38 17.61 -10.52
C TYR A 27 -0.80 18.13 -9.15
N SER A 28 -0.41 19.38 -8.90
CA SER A 28 -0.69 20.13 -7.68
C SER A 28 -1.80 21.17 -7.87
N GLY A 29 -2.38 21.60 -6.77
CA GLY A 29 -3.48 22.55 -6.74
C GLY A 29 -3.89 22.90 -5.31
N TRP A 30 -5.15 23.27 -5.13
CA TRP A 30 -5.75 23.34 -3.79
C TRP A 30 -7.19 22.84 -3.83
N ALA A 31 -7.67 22.40 -2.67
CA ALA A 31 -9.07 22.11 -2.40
C ALA A 31 -9.55 22.95 -1.21
N GLN A 32 -10.84 23.29 -1.18
CA GLN A 32 -11.45 24.05 -0.09
C GLN A 32 -12.87 23.55 0.15
N PHE A 33 -13.20 23.31 1.41
CA PHE A 33 -14.56 22.99 1.81
C PHE A 33 -15.34 24.27 2.11
N THR A 34 -16.65 24.21 1.91
CA THR A 34 -17.60 25.20 2.41
C THR A 34 -18.64 24.45 3.22
N VAL A 35 -18.69 24.72 4.52
CA VAL A 35 -19.60 24.09 5.48
C VAL A 35 -20.58 25.14 5.98
N ASN A 36 -21.88 24.90 5.80
CA ASN A 36 -22.94 25.81 6.22
C ASN A 36 -22.73 27.24 5.71
N GLY A 37 -22.31 27.36 4.43
CA GLY A 37 -22.02 28.63 3.76
C GLY A 37 -20.70 29.31 4.18
N LYS A 38 -19.89 28.68 5.03
CA LYS A 38 -18.61 29.23 5.49
C LYS A 38 -17.44 28.44 4.88
N PRO A 39 -16.56 29.10 4.10
CA PRO A 39 -15.38 28.44 3.57
C PRO A 39 -14.39 28.11 4.69
N THR A 40 -13.75 26.95 4.60
CA THR A 40 -12.61 26.58 5.46
C THR A 40 -11.31 27.15 4.90
N ASP A 41 -10.20 26.95 5.58
CA ASP A 41 -8.88 27.21 4.99
C ASP A 41 -8.66 26.33 3.76
N ARG A 42 -7.87 26.85 2.80
CA ARG A 42 -7.46 26.11 1.61
C ARG A 42 -6.45 25.05 1.99
N ILE A 43 -6.67 23.84 1.50
CA ILE A 43 -5.75 22.72 1.62
C ILE A 43 -4.93 22.68 0.33
N THR A 44 -3.63 22.94 0.42
CA THR A 44 -2.72 22.82 -0.73
C THR A 44 -2.50 21.34 -1.03
N LEU A 45 -2.56 20.99 -2.32
CA LEU A 45 -2.37 19.65 -2.83
C LEU A 45 -1.02 19.59 -3.57
N TYR A 46 -0.11 18.73 -3.13
CA TYR A 46 1.28 18.69 -3.59
C TYR A 46 1.62 17.52 -4.54
N GLY A 47 0.63 16.76 -4.98
CA GLY A 47 0.83 15.58 -5.84
C GLY A 47 1.42 14.42 -5.06
N GLN A 48 2.28 13.66 -5.72
CA GLN A 48 3.06 12.54 -5.17
C GLN A 48 3.94 12.95 -3.97
N ASP A 49 4.24 14.24 -3.83
CA ASP A 49 5.05 14.79 -2.77
C ASP A 49 4.20 15.27 -1.58
N ASP A 50 2.88 15.06 -1.60
CA ASP A 50 2.01 15.46 -0.49
C ASP A 50 2.28 14.61 0.75
N ARG A 51 2.52 15.30 1.86
CA ARG A 51 2.76 14.75 3.19
C ARG A 51 1.87 15.45 4.21
N THR A 52 0.89 16.22 3.76
CA THR A 52 -0.04 16.94 4.61
C THR A 52 -0.92 15.95 5.35
N ASP A 53 -1.03 16.12 6.67
CA ASP A 53 -1.92 15.27 7.47
C ASP A 53 -3.37 15.35 6.96
N GLY A 54 -4.02 14.19 6.84
CA GLY A 54 -5.34 14.06 6.25
C GLY A 54 -5.42 14.23 4.73
N VAL A 55 -4.30 14.31 4.00
CA VAL A 55 -4.29 14.32 2.52
C VAL A 55 -3.60 13.08 1.99
N TYR A 56 -4.35 12.24 1.28
CA TYR A 56 -3.86 11.00 0.68
C TYR A 56 -3.89 11.10 -0.84
N CYS A 57 -2.71 11.23 -1.44
CA CYS A 57 -2.54 11.25 -2.90
C CYS A 57 -1.92 9.95 -3.38
N SER A 58 -2.52 9.33 -4.39
CA SER A 58 -2.02 8.10 -4.99
C SER A 58 -2.17 8.14 -6.52
N GLY A 59 -1.92 7.01 -7.19
CA GLY A 59 -1.88 6.85 -8.66
C GLY A 59 -2.87 7.71 -9.44
N HIS A 60 -2.43 8.22 -10.59
CA HIS A 60 -3.19 9.16 -11.43
C HIS A 60 -3.63 10.46 -10.71
N GLY A 61 -3.05 10.75 -9.55
CA GLY A 61 -3.34 11.95 -8.77
C GLY A 61 -4.69 11.90 -8.08
N VAL A 62 -5.22 10.72 -7.77
CA VAL A 62 -6.46 10.62 -6.99
C VAL A 62 -6.15 11.08 -5.57
N TYR A 63 -6.74 12.21 -5.18
CA TYR A 63 -6.67 12.74 -3.83
C TYR A 63 -7.88 12.29 -3.02
N TRP A 64 -7.62 11.83 -1.81
CA TRP A 64 -8.61 11.68 -0.74
C TRP A 64 -8.25 12.62 0.39
N ILE A 65 -9.15 13.54 0.74
CA ILE A 65 -8.88 14.65 1.65
C ILE A 65 -9.81 14.53 2.84
N ALA A 66 -9.27 14.48 4.05
CA ALA A 66 -9.99 14.34 5.31
C ALA A 66 -9.83 15.60 6.16
N GLN A 67 -10.94 16.20 6.58
CA GLN A 67 -10.96 17.41 7.40
C GLN A 67 -11.81 17.22 8.67
N ASP A 68 -11.25 17.55 9.84
CA ASP A 68 -12.04 17.62 11.07
C ASP A 68 -13.20 18.60 10.91
N ALA A 69 -14.40 18.14 11.23
CA ALA A 69 -15.63 18.89 11.11
C ALA A 69 -16.43 18.90 12.42
N THR A 70 -15.85 18.46 13.53
CA THR A 70 -16.54 18.31 14.80
C THR A 70 -17.13 19.63 15.26
N GLY A 71 -16.38 20.73 15.12
CA GLY A 71 -16.83 22.09 15.42
C GLY A 71 -17.51 22.84 14.27
N LEU A 72 -17.60 22.22 13.08
CA LEU A 72 -18.16 22.84 11.88
C LEU A 72 -19.61 22.46 11.64
N LEU A 73 -20.00 21.27 12.13
CA LEU A 73 -21.36 20.73 12.03
C LEU A 73 -22.16 21.01 13.30
N GLY A 74 -23.48 21.11 13.17
CA GLY A 74 -24.40 21.33 14.29
C GLY A 74 -25.71 20.56 14.18
N PRO A 75 -26.61 20.69 15.17
CA PRO A 75 -27.96 20.14 15.07
C PRO A 75 -28.73 20.75 13.89
N GLY A 76 -29.61 19.98 13.28
CA GLY A 76 -30.39 20.34 12.10
C GLY A 76 -29.67 20.01 10.80
N GLU A 77 -30.09 20.71 9.74
CA GLU A 77 -29.52 20.57 8.40
C GLU A 77 -28.11 21.16 8.35
N ASN A 78 -27.19 20.42 7.75
CA ASN A 78 -25.85 20.86 7.44
C ASN A 78 -25.57 20.65 5.95
N THR A 79 -24.97 21.65 5.31
CA THR A 79 -24.62 21.62 3.88
C THR A 79 -23.12 21.73 3.72
N ILE A 80 -22.54 20.81 2.96
CA ILE A 80 -21.10 20.70 2.73
C ILE A 80 -20.86 20.68 1.23
N SER A 81 -19.96 21.52 0.74
CA SER A 81 -19.48 21.47 -0.64
C SER A 81 -17.97 21.58 -0.70
N ALA A 82 -17.37 21.15 -1.81
CA ALA A 82 -15.95 21.26 -2.07
C ALA A 82 -15.70 21.97 -3.41
N SER A 83 -14.69 22.83 -3.42
CA SER A 83 -14.16 23.51 -4.60
C SER A 83 -12.66 23.23 -4.74
N THR A 84 -12.15 23.38 -5.95
CA THR A 84 -10.75 23.15 -6.28
C THR A 84 -10.19 24.31 -7.10
N SER A 85 -8.87 24.35 -7.24
CA SER A 85 -8.17 25.31 -8.11
C SER A 85 -8.34 25.06 -9.61
N LYS A 86 -9.27 24.17 -10.01
CA LYS A 86 -9.51 23.84 -11.42
C LYS A 86 -9.77 25.12 -12.24
N GLY A 87 -8.97 25.30 -13.29
CA GLY A 87 -9.10 26.42 -14.22
C GLY A 87 -8.48 27.74 -13.73
N GLU A 88 -7.88 27.78 -12.54
CA GLU A 88 -7.08 28.92 -12.11
C GLU A 88 -5.76 29.00 -12.87
N ALA A 89 -5.27 30.22 -13.09
CA ALA A 89 -3.98 30.45 -13.76
C ALA A 89 -2.84 29.78 -12.97
N GLY A 90 -2.11 28.88 -13.63
CA GLY A 90 -1.00 28.14 -13.02
C GLY A 90 -1.40 26.83 -12.33
N SER A 91 -2.69 26.55 -12.18
CA SER A 91 -3.15 25.24 -11.71
C SER A 91 -3.08 24.20 -12.83
N LYS A 92 -2.56 23.02 -12.51
CA LYS A 92 -2.49 21.88 -13.44
C LYS A 92 -3.48 20.77 -13.09
N ILE A 93 -4.16 20.89 -11.96
CA ILE A 93 -5.07 19.86 -11.48
C ILE A 93 -6.29 19.73 -12.40
N ASP A 94 -6.73 18.50 -12.68
CA ASP A 94 -8.03 18.27 -13.30
C ASP A 94 -9.14 18.82 -12.39
N GLY A 95 -9.07 18.51 -11.09
CA GLY A 95 -9.87 19.12 -10.04
C GLY A 95 -11.35 18.73 -10.03
N ARG A 96 -11.76 17.71 -10.80
CA ARG A 96 -13.09 17.07 -10.65
C ARG A 96 -13.25 16.52 -9.23
N VAL A 97 -14.39 16.78 -8.61
CA VAL A 97 -14.75 16.25 -7.29
C VAL A 97 -15.67 15.03 -7.50
N TYR A 98 -15.25 13.86 -7.04
CA TYR A 98 -16.01 12.60 -7.15
C TYR A 98 -16.96 12.37 -5.99
N ALA A 99 -16.48 12.70 -4.79
CA ALA A 99 -17.12 12.30 -3.55
C ALA A 99 -17.00 13.43 -2.54
N VAL A 100 -18.09 13.69 -1.80
CA VAL A 100 -18.10 14.49 -0.58
C VAL A 100 -18.86 13.64 0.41
N MET A 101 -18.16 13.13 1.42
CA MET A 101 -18.71 12.24 2.43
C MET A 101 -18.56 12.88 3.80
N VAL A 102 -19.50 12.60 4.69
CA VAL A 102 -19.42 13.04 6.09
C VAL A 102 -19.62 11.84 6.99
N VAL A 103 -18.76 11.73 8.00
CA VAL A 103 -18.95 10.82 9.12
C VAL A 103 -19.17 11.66 10.35
N ALA A 104 -20.27 11.43 11.05
CA ALA A 104 -20.63 12.15 12.26
C ALA A 104 -21.07 11.16 13.34
N ALA A 105 -20.32 11.12 14.45
CA ALA A 105 -20.70 10.37 15.64
C ALA A 105 -21.59 11.26 16.52
N VAL A 106 -22.89 10.96 16.56
CA VAL A 106 -23.86 11.70 17.35
C VAL A 106 -24.36 10.83 18.50
N GLU A 107 -24.28 11.36 19.72
CA GLU A 107 -24.74 10.66 20.92
C GLU A 107 -26.27 10.56 20.94
N LYS A 108 -26.75 9.35 21.23
CA LYS A 108 -28.16 9.09 21.57
C LYS A 108 -28.31 8.99 23.09
N ASP A 109 -29.48 9.38 23.58
CA ASP A 109 -29.79 9.24 25.01
C ASP A 109 -30.02 7.77 25.36
N GLY A 110 -29.16 7.23 26.23
CA GLY A 110 -29.24 5.84 26.68
C GLY A 110 -29.07 4.83 25.54
N GLY A 111 -29.28 3.56 25.89
CA GLY A 111 -29.19 2.45 24.93
C GLY A 111 -27.83 1.76 24.89
N ASP A 112 -27.63 1.06 23.78
CA ASP A 112 -26.47 0.21 23.53
C ASP A 112 -25.24 1.05 23.14
N ALA A 113 -24.06 0.62 23.58
CA ALA A 113 -22.81 1.28 23.24
C ALA A 113 -22.29 0.85 21.87
N THR A 114 -21.94 1.82 21.02
CA THR A 114 -21.30 1.56 19.73
C THR A 114 -19.87 2.06 19.73
N ARG A 115 -18.93 1.20 19.32
CA ARG A 115 -17.56 1.58 19.00
C ARG A 115 -17.41 1.70 17.50
N TYR A 116 -16.82 2.80 17.06
CA TYR A 116 -16.48 3.04 15.67
C TYR A 116 -14.97 2.93 15.50
N VAL A 117 -14.53 2.22 14.48
CA VAL A 117 -13.17 2.32 13.94
C VAL A 117 -13.28 2.86 12.53
N ILE A 118 -12.62 3.99 12.30
CA ILE A 118 -12.65 4.70 11.03
C ILE A 118 -11.24 4.62 10.46
N LEU A 119 -11.14 4.00 9.29
CA LEU A 119 -9.90 3.85 8.54
C LEU A 119 -9.97 4.79 7.35
N GLU A 120 -8.98 5.66 7.24
CA GLU A 120 -8.83 6.64 6.16
C GLU A 120 -7.48 6.41 5.48
N GLY A 121 -7.47 6.45 4.15
CA GLY A 121 -6.28 6.18 3.36
C GLY A 121 -6.55 6.32 1.87
N ASN A 122 -5.64 5.81 1.05
CA ASN A 122 -5.84 5.69 -0.39
C ASN A 122 -4.90 4.61 -0.94
N GLU A 123 -5.38 3.37 -1.01
CA GLU A 123 -4.51 2.22 -1.28
C GLU A 123 -4.15 2.04 -2.76
N ASN A 124 -4.91 2.61 -3.70
CA ASN A 124 -4.60 2.56 -5.14
C ASN A 124 -4.22 1.16 -5.62
N LEU A 125 -5.18 0.24 -5.64
CA LEU A 125 -4.98 -1.05 -6.28
C LEU A 125 -4.98 -0.87 -7.80
N HIS A 126 -4.01 -1.45 -8.50
CA HIS A 126 -3.79 -1.19 -9.92
C HIS A 126 -3.10 -2.36 -10.63
N GLY A 127 -3.39 -2.54 -11.92
CA GLY A 127 -2.59 -3.39 -12.82
C GLY A 127 -1.35 -2.68 -13.35
N GLU A 128 -0.46 -3.42 -14.03
CA GLU A 128 0.84 -2.93 -14.54
C GLU A 128 0.72 -1.67 -15.43
N GLY A 129 -0.36 -1.53 -16.20
CA GLY A 129 -0.62 -0.38 -17.07
C GLY A 129 -1.17 0.87 -16.35
N TRP A 130 -1.47 0.78 -15.06
CA TRP A 130 -2.26 1.78 -14.30
C TRP A 130 -1.59 2.27 -13.02
N SER A 131 -0.30 1.97 -12.87
CA SER A 131 0.56 2.40 -11.76
C SER A 131 1.16 3.81 -11.94
N GLY A 132 0.70 4.58 -12.94
CA GLY A 132 1.26 5.87 -13.30
C GLY A 132 2.54 5.75 -14.13
N THR A 133 3.61 6.47 -13.76
CA THR A 133 4.87 6.47 -14.53
C THR A 133 5.81 5.29 -14.27
N ASN A 134 5.47 4.39 -13.35
CA ASN A 134 6.29 3.22 -13.01
C ASN A 134 5.43 1.96 -13.14
N PRO A 135 5.66 1.01 -14.07
CA PRO A 135 4.81 -0.16 -14.28
C PRO A 135 4.91 -1.13 -13.09
N THR A 136 4.05 -0.94 -12.10
CA THR A 136 3.93 -1.80 -10.92
C THR A 136 2.56 -2.44 -10.88
N GLN A 137 2.41 -3.50 -10.10
CA GLN A 137 1.13 -4.15 -9.90
C GLN A 137 0.83 -4.20 -8.40
N ARG A 138 -0.40 -3.86 -8.05
CA ARG A 138 -0.92 -3.93 -6.68
C ARG A 138 -2.35 -4.45 -6.72
N ASP A 139 -2.52 -5.75 -6.75
CA ASP A 139 -3.86 -6.36 -6.81
C ASP A 139 -4.54 -6.48 -5.46
N ARG A 140 -3.78 -6.38 -4.36
CA ARG A 140 -4.28 -6.75 -3.04
C ARG A 140 -3.70 -5.86 -1.95
N VAL A 141 -4.55 -5.53 -0.99
CA VAL A 141 -4.12 -4.91 0.27
C VAL A 141 -4.86 -5.54 1.43
N GLU A 142 -4.13 -5.79 2.51
CA GLU A 142 -4.67 -6.22 3.79
C GLU A 142 -4.57 -5.08 4.79
N VAL A 143 -5.67 -4.79 5.47
CA VAL A 143 -5.79 -3.72 6.47
C VAL A 143 -6.24 -4.33 7.79
N SER A 144 -5.33 -4.30 8.78
CA SER A 144 -5.66 -4.74 10.13
C SER A 144 -6.56 -3.72 10.82
N ILE A 145 -7.75 -4.16 11.19
CA ILE A 145 -8.64 -3.42 12.08
C ILE A 145 -8.29 -3.87 13.49
N GLY A 146 -7.71 -2.95 14.27
CA GLY A 146 -7.25 -3.19 15.63
C GLY A 146 -8.33 -3.76 16.56
N GLU A 147 -7.97 -3.99 17.82
CA GLU A 147 -8.84 -4.75 18.73
C GLU A 147 -10.25 -4.15 18.89
N MET A 148 -11.26 -4.97 18.63
CA MET A 148 -12.68 -4.66 18.78
C MET A 148 -13.32 -5.49 19.89
N PRO A 149 -14.33 -4.93 20.57
CA PRO A 149 -15.15 -5.71 21.49
C PRO A 149 -15.82 -6.87 20.77
N SER A 150 -15.62 -8.10 21.25
CA SER A 150 -16.22 -9.32 20.69
C SER A 150 -17.30 -9.94 21.58
N GLU A 151 -17.33 -9.57 22.87
CA GLU A 151 -18.37 -10.01 23.80
C GLU A 151 -19.60 -9.11 23.76
N GLY A 152 -20.80 -9.71 23.82
CA GLY A 152 -22.07 -8.98 23.92
C GLY A 152 -22.44 -8.18 22.66
N VAL A 153 -21.80 -8.46 21.51
CA VAL A 153 -22.08 -7.84 20.22
C VAL A 153 -23.52 -8.15 19.80
N LYS A 154 -24.30 -7.10 19.53
CA LYS A 154 -25.65 -7.18 18.97
C LYS A 154 -25.65 -6.96 17.46
N ASN A 155 -24.81 -6.05 17.00
CA ASN A 155 -24.72 -5.65 15.61
C ASN A 155 -23.28 -5.24 15.31
N ALA A 156 -22.76 -5.65 14.16
CA ALA A 156 -21.53 -5.12 13.59
C ALA A 156 -21.76 -4.81 12.11
N GLU A 157 -21.50 -3.57 11.72
CA GLU A 157 -21.64 -3.10 10.35
C GLU A 157 -20.28 -2.62 9.84
N LEU A 158 -19.86 -3.14 8.70
CA LEU A 158 -18.71 -2.65 7.96
C LEU A 158 -19.21 -1.83 6.78
N SER A 159 -18.83 -0.56 6.70
CA SER A 159 -19.02 0.24 5.52
C SER A 159 -17.69 0.56 4.84
N VAL A 160 -17.64 0.56 3.50
CA VAL A 160 -16.44 0.86 2.72
C VAL A 160 -16.77 1.86 1.61
N LEU A 161 -15.82 2.74 1.29
CA LEU A 161 -15.93 3.62 0.13
C LEU A 161 -14.73 3.40 -0.80
N LEU A 162 -15.07 3.09 -2.04
CA LEU A 162 -14.18 2.83 -3.15
C LEU A 162 -14.32 3.98 -4.16
N VAL A 163 -13.21 4.46 -4.70
CA VAL A 163 -13.19 5.50 -5.74
C VAL A 163 -12.54 4.94 -7.01
N ALA A 164 -12.94 5.51 -8.13
CA ALA A 164 -12.52 5.14 -9.47
C ALA A 164 -12.95 3.73 -9.89
N THR A 165 -14.13 3.35 -9.42
CA THR A 165 -14.82 2.10 -9.71
C THR A 165 -15.37 2.08 -11.14
N ASN A 166 -15.44 0.90 -11.75
CA ASN A 166 -15.96 0.70 -13.10
C ASN A 166 -16.94 -0.48 -13.15
N ARG A 167 -18.11 -0.22 -13.73
CA ARG A 167 -19.11 -1.25 -13.98
C ARG A 167 -18.56 -2.39 -14.87
N GLY A 168 -18.71 -3.63 -14.40
CA GLY A 168 -18.39 -4.82 -15.21
C GLY A 168 -16.94 -5.30 -15.07
N GLN A 169 -16.15 -4.62 -14.25
CA GLN A 169 -14.80 -5.04 -13.88
C GLN A 169 -14.83 -5.47 -12.41
N PRO A 170 -14.74 -6.78 -12.11
CA PRO A 170 -15.04 -7.24 -10.77
C PRO A 170 -13.91 -7.03 -9.76
N ASP A 171 -14.28 -6.59 -8.57
CA ASP A 171 -13.40 -6.44 -7.41
C ASP A 171 -13.99 -7.15 -6.17
N TYR A 172 -13.17 -7.29 -5.13
CA TYR A 172 -13.54 -8.07 -3.94
C TYR A 172 -13.17 -7.35 -2.67
N VAL A 173 -14.09 -7.42 -1.70
CA VAL A 173 -13.85 -7.03 -0.31
C VAL A 173 -14.05 -8.25 0.56
N LEU A 174 -13.07 -8.54 1.41
CA LEU A 174 -13.15 -9.64 2.37
C LEU A 174 -13.06 -9.10 3.79
N PHE A 175 -13.83 -9.70 4.68
CA PHE A 175 -13.72 -9.45 6.11
C PHE A 175 -13.46 -10.76 6.85
N ASN A 176 -12.35 -10.81 7.59
CA ASN A 176 -11.87 -12.01 8.30
C ASN A 176 -11.82 -13.27 7.43
N GLY A 177 -11.45 -13.12 6.16
CA GLY A 177 -11.31 -14.21 5.19
C GLY A 177 -12.61 -14.64 4.52
N VAL A 178 -13.72 -13.92 4.75
CA VAL A 178 -15.02 -14.17 4.09
C VAL A 178 -15.25 -13.12 3.01
N ASP A 179 -15.53 -13.57 1.78
CA ASP A 179 -15.96 -12.70 0.68
C ASP A 179 -17.28 -12.01 1.02
N LEU A 180 -17.30 -10.69 0.89
CA LEU A 180 -18.49 -9.88 1.05
C LEU A 180 -19.23 -9.71 -0.28
N GLY A 181 -20.46 -9.20 -0.17
CA GLY A 181 -21.33 -8.92 -1.30
C GLY A 181 -21.99 -10.13 -1.94
N VAL A 182 -22.85 -9.88 -2.92
CA VAL A 182 -23.60 -10.88 -3.68
C VAL A 182 -23.08 -10.95 -5.12
N ALA A 183 -23.52 -11.96 -5.87
CA ALA A 183 -23.19 -12.02 -7.29
C ALA A 183 -23.86 -10.85 -8.04
N PRO A 184 -23.16 -10.19 -8.98
CA PRO A 184 -23.72 -9.08 -9.73
C PRO A 184 -24.97 -9.50 -10.52
N LYS A 185 -26.01 -8.65 -10.51
CA LYS A 185 -27.28 -8.93 -11.22
C LYS A 185 -27.24 -8.58 -12.70
N MET A 186 -26.37 -7.63 -13.09
CA MET A 186 -26.32 -7.05 -14.43
C MET A 186 -24.87 -6.99 -14.90
N GLY A 187 -24.60 -7.47 -16.11
CA GLY A 187 -23.26 -7.51 -16.69
C GLY A 187 -22.90 -8.92 -17.15
N THR A 188 -21.72 -9.06 -17.73
CA THR A 188 -21.16 -10.33 -18.20
C THR A 188 -19.97 -10.70 -17.33
N TYR A 189 -20.21 -11.56 -16.34
CA TYR A 189 -19.20 -12.01 -15.38
C TYR A 189 -18.98 -13.51 -15.46
N LEU A 190 -17.80 -13.95 -15.03
CA LEU A 190 -17.53 -15.36 -14.80
C LEU A 190 -18.33 -15.89 -13.59
N PRO A 191 -18.56 -17.21 -13.49
CA PRO A 191 -19.20 -17.80 -12.33
C PRO A 191 -18.39 -17.56 -11.05
N GLY A 192 -19.07 -17.14 -9.97
CA GLY A 192 -18.45 -16.92 -8.66
C GLY A 192 -17.97 -15.48 -8.42
N THR A 193 -18.04 -14.63 -9.45
CA THR A 193 -17.64 -13.22 -9.36
C THR A 193 -18.46 -12.41 -8.37
N LYS A 194 -17.78 -11.48 -7.69
CA LYS A 194 -18.34 -10.33 -6.97
C LYS A 194 -17.90 -9.06 -7.70
N ASP A 195 -18.69 -8.01 -7.57
CA ASP A 195 -18.35 -6.69 -8.12
C ASP A 195 -18.92 -5.66 -7.14
N ILE A 196 -18.06 -5.19 -6.23
CA ILE A 196 -18.36 -4.26 -5.15
C ILE A 196 -18.28 -2.82 -5.65
N GLY A 197 -17.25 -2.50 -6.44
CA GLY A 197 -17.03 -1.22 -7.09
C GLY A 197 -17.66 -1.16 -8.49
N ASN A 198 -18.99 -1.13 -8.58
CA ASN A 198 -19.70 -1.27 -9.86
C ASN A 198 -20.40 0.03 -10.37
N GLU A 199 -20.02 1.18 -9.80
CA GLU A 199 -20.62 2.50 -9.99
C GLU A 199 -22.09 2.61 -9.53
N GLN A 200 -22.49 1.77 -8.58
CA GLN A 200 -23.83 1.68 -8.02
C GLN A 200 -23.81 1.41 -6.51
N SER A 201 -23.62 2.47 -5.73
CA SER A 201 -23.57 2.41 -4.26
C SER A 201 -24.81 1.75 -3.61
N TYR A 202 -24.60 1.03 -2.52
CA TYR A 202 -25.58 0.33 -1.68
C TYR A 202 -26.31 -0.82 -2.39
N ASP A 203 -25.65 -1.46 -3.34
CA ASP A 203 -26.21 -2.60 -4.08
C ASP A 203 -25.53 -3.94 -3.75
N ALA A 204 -24.34 -3.92 -3.14
CA ALA A 204 -23.50 -5.11 -2.98
C ALA A 204 -24.15 -6.19 -2.11
N THR A 205 -25.16 -5.86 -1.30
CA THR A 205 -25.94 -6.83 -0.50
C THR A 205 -27.21 -7.33 -1.20
N GLY A 206 -27.40 -7.02 -2.48
CA GLY A 206 -28.54 -7.44 -3.30
C GLY A 206 -29.66 -6.40 -3.39
N GLY A 207 -29.40 -5.16 -2.98
CA GLY A 207 -30.29 -4.02 -3.14
C GLY A 207 -30.48 -3.60 -4.61
N ALA A 208 -31.16 -2.47 -4.80
CA ALA A 208 -31.19 -1.79 -6.10
C ALA A 208 -30.08 -0.73 -6.23
N GLY A 209 -29.46 -0.32 -5.13
CA GLY A 209 -28.43 0.71 -5.08
C GLY A 209 -28.86 2.07 -5.65
N VAL A 210 -27.86 2.94 -5.82
CA VAL A 210 -27.96 4.28 -6.39
C VAL A 210 -26.79 4.46 -7.35
N GLU A 211 -27.06 4.84 -8.61
CA GLU A 211 -26.00 5.17 -9.57
C GLU A 211 -25.15 6.32 -9.02
N SER A 212 -23.87 6.06 -8.83
CA SER A 212 -22.94 6.97 -8.16
C SER A 212 -21.76 7.40 -9.01
N ARG A 213 -21.40 6.63 -10.06
CA ARG A 213 -20.31 6.89 -11.04
C ARG A 213 -18.93 7.17 -10.43
N TYR A 214 -17.96 6.32 -10.72
CA TYR A 214 -16.59 6.41 -10.19
C TYR A 214 -16.46 6.38 -8.66
N VAL A 215 -17.54 6.07 -7.93
CA VAL A 215 -17.51 5.94 -6.48
C VAL A 215 -18.56 4.93 -6.07
N ASP A 216 -18.23 4.08 -5.11
CA ASP A 216 -19.13 3.11 -4.51
C ASP A 216 -19.00 3.16 -3.00
N MET A 217 -20.14 3.29 -2.32
CA MET A 217 -20.25 3.18 -0.88
C MET A 217 -21.12 1.96 -0.56
N GLU A 218 -20.53 0.99 0.12
CA GLU A 218 -21.20 -0.26 0.46
C GLU A 218 -21.22 -0.51 1.95
N SER A 219 -22.26 -1.19 2.44
CA SER A 219 -22.42 -1.54 3.84
C SER A 219 -22.80 -3.01 3.99
N PHE A 220 -22.13 -3.70 4.91
CA PHE A 220 -22.25 -5.13 5.14
C PHE A 220 -22.52 -5.42 6.61
N ASP A 221 -23.50 -6.29 6.88
CA ASP A 221 -23.66 -6.91 8.20
C ASP A 221 -22.56 -7.96 8.40
N VAL A 222 -21.64 -7.67 9.32
CA VAL A 222 -20.52 -8.53 9.69
C VAL A 222 -20.65 -9.06 11.12
N THR A 223 -21.85 -8.98 11.72
CA THR A 223 -22.13 -9.38 13.10
C THR A 223 -21.68 -10.81 13.39
N GLY A 224 -21.90 -11.74 12.47
CA GLY A 224 -21.57 -13.15 12.65
C GLY A 224 -20.09 -13.50 12.48
N ILE A 225 -19.26 -12.56 12.01
CA ILE A 225 -17.86 -12.81 11.64
C ILE A 225 -16.87 -11.84 12.28
N VAL A 226 -17.35 -10.86 13.06
CA VAL A 226 -16.47 -9.97 13.85
C VAL A 226 -15.79 -10.74 14.98
N ARG A 227 -14.53 -10.42 15.23
CA ARG A 227 -13.70 -11.01 16.29
C ARG A 227 -12.89 -9.94 17.00
N ALA A 228 -12.02 -10.32 17.95
CA ALA A 228 -11.18 -9.37 18.67
C ALA A 228 -10.25 -8.60 17.71
N GLY A 229 -9.40 -9.28 16.93
CA GLY A 229 -8.60 -8.65 15.87
C GLY A 229 -9.21 -8.88 14.50
N ASN A 230 -9.53 -7.84 13.74
CA ASN A 230 -10.22 -7.99 12.46
C ASN A 230 -9.28 -7.69 11.29
N LEU A 231 -9.50 -8.35 10.16
CA LEU A 231 -8.73 -8.14 8.93
C LEU A 231 -9.71 -7.79 7.81
N LEU A 232 -9.48 -6.65 7.18
CA LEU A 232 -10.16 -6.23 5.97
C LEU A 232 -9.21 -6.40 4.80
N VAL A 233 -9.69 -6.97 3.69
CA VAL A 233 -8.88 -7.16 2.48
C VAL A 233 -9.64 -6.56 1.31
N PHE A 234 -8.92 -5.84 0.47
CA PHE A 234 -9.41 -5.37 -0.82
C PHE A 234 -8.59 -6.04 -1.93
N GLU A 235 -9.27 -6.50 -2.97
CA GLU A 235 -8.66 -7.12 -4.14
C GLU A 235 -9.21 -6.48 -5.41
N ARG A 236 -8.33 -6.07 -6.32
CA ARG A 236 -8.65 -5.47 -7.61
C ARG A 236 -9.37 -6.43 -8.55
N GLY A 237 -9.14 -7.73 -8.37
CA GLY A 237 -9.62 -8.80 -9.23
C GLY A 237 -9.01 -10.14 -8.84
N ARG A 238 -9.40 -11.20 -9.54
CA ARG A 238 -8.91 -12.57 -9.33
C ARG A 238 -8.78 -13.27 -10.68
N ASP A 239 -7.73 -14.07 -10.84
CA ASP A 239 -7.59 -14.99 -11.98
C ASP A 239 -8.62 -16.13 -11.80
N LEU A 240 -9.79 -15.97 -12.42
CA LEU A 240 -10.94 -16.84 -12.26
C LEU A 240 -10.95 -17.98 -13.28
N ASP A 241 -10.32 -17.79 -14.44
CA ASP A 241 -10.20 -18.82 -15.48
C ASP A 241 -8.90 -19.66 -15.38
N GLY A 242 -7.95 -19.22 -14.56
CA GLY A 242 -6.72 -19.93 -14.23
C GLY A 242 -5.63 -19.79 -15.29
N ASP A 243 -5.69 -18.77 -16.13
CA ASP A 243 -4.70 -18.51 -17.18
C ASP A 243 -3.42 -17.81 -16.67
N GLY A 244 -3.41 -17.42 -15.40
CA GLY A 244 -2.30 -16.73 -14.73
C GLY A 244 -2.38 -15.21 -14.79
N ASN A 245 -3.43 -14.62 -15.39
CA ASN A 245 -3.62 -13.18 -15.54
C ASN A 245 -4.96 -12.74 -14.93
N ILE A 246 -5.01 -11.49 -14.49
CA ILE A 246 -6.27 -10.83 -14.13
C ILE A 246 -6.64 -9.92 -15.29
N THR A 247 -7.48 -10.41 -16.19
CA THR A 247 -7.84 -9.66 -17.40
C THR A 247 -8.83 -8.53 -17.08
N THR A 248 -8.54 -7.30 -17.48
CA THR A 248 -9.43 -6.14 -17.25
C THR A 248 -10.30 -5.78 -18.46
N VAL A 249 -10.06 -6.44 -19.59
CA VAL A 249 -10.71 -6.18 -20.88
C VAL A 249 -11.45 -7.40 -21.41
N GLY A 250 -12.31 -7.20 -22.41
CA GLY A 250 -13.02 -8.29 -23.07
C GLY A 250 -14.44 -8.49 -22.52
N ALA A 251 -15.04 -9.62 -22.88
CA ALA A 251 -16.45 -9.88 -22.59
C ALA A 251 -16.71 -10.27 -21.12
N THR A 252 -15.72 -10.86 -20.46
CA THR A 252 -15.81 -11.29 -19.05
C THR A 252 -14.52 -10.93 -18.33
N PRO A 253 -14.31 -9.64 -18.00
CA PRO A 253 -13.19 -9.23 -17.18
C PRO A 253 -13.17 -9.92 -15.82
N GLU A 254 -11.99 -10.00 -15.24
CA GLU A 254 -11.62 -10.66 -14.01
C GLU A 254 -11.15 -9.69 -12.93
N GLY A 255 -10.93 -8.43 -13.31
CA GLY A 255 -10.51 -7.35 -12.41
C GLY A 255 -10.75 -5.94 -12.96
N GLU A 256 -10.65 -4.98 -12.06
CA GLU A 256 -10.59 -3.53 -12.29
C GLU A 256 -9.26 -3.10 -12.87
N ASP A 257 -9.23 -2.17 -13.82
CA ASP A 257 -7.98 -1.57 -14.29
C ASP A 257 -7.19 -0.93 -13.13
N TYR A 258 -7.91 -0.17 -12.31
CA TYR A 258 -7.43 0.45 -11.08
C TYR A 258 -8.63 0.80 -10.19
N ILE A 259 -8.46 0.72 -8.86
CA ILE A 259 -9.50 1.02 -7.88
C ILE A 259 -8.86 1.55 -6.59
N HIS A 260 -9.51 2.53 -5.95
CA HIS A 260 -8.99 3.18 -4.76
C HIS A 260 -9.86 2.89 -3.53
N PRO A 261 -9.49 1.91 -2.70
CA PRO A 261 -9.99 1.81 -1.33
C PRO A 261 -9.52 3.03 -0.53
N CYS A 262 -10.45 3.94 -0.25
CA CYS A 262 -10.14 5.21 0.41
C CYS A 262 -10.57 5.24 1.88
N PHE A 263 -11.56 4.43 2.23
CA PHE A 263 -12.23 4.58 3.51
C PHE A 263 -12.97 3.30 3.95
N ALA A 264 -12.92 3.01 5.24
CA ALA A 264 -13.74 1.97 5.87
C ALA A 264 -14.18 2.37 7.28
N VAL A 265 -15.40 1.99 7.67
CA VAL A 265 -15.92 2.13 9.03
C VAL A 265 -16.42 0.80 9.52
N LEU A 266 -15.83 0.31 10.62
CA LEU A 266 -16.42 -0.78 11.38
C LEU A 266 -17.14 -0.21 12.61
N ALA A 267 -18.47 -0.34 12.63
CA ALA A 267 -19.31 0.03 13.76
C ALA A 267 -19.77 -1.23 14.51
N VAL A 268 -19.37 -1.39 15.76
CA VAL A 268 -19.75 -2.53 16.61
C VAL A 268 -20.58 -2.05 17.78
N THR A 269 -21.85 -2.47 17.81
CA THR A 269 -22.81 -2.18 18.87
C THR A 269 -22.92 -3.35 19.83
N ARG A 270 -22.80 -3.07 21.14
CA ARG A 270 -22.90 -4.04 22.22
C ARG A 270 -24.09 -3.77 23.12
N SER A 271 -24.60 -4.85 23.72
CA SER A 271 -25.65 -4.78 24.74
C SER A 271 -25.23 -3.92 25.93
N GLY A 272 -26.06 -2.94 26.30
CA GLY A 272 -25.86 -2.13 27.50
C GLY A 272 -25.00 -0.88 27.28
N SER A 273 -24.88 -0.07 28.33
CA SER A 273 -24.13 1.19 28.30
C SER A 273 -22.63 0.96 28.04
N ALA A 274 -21.93 2.03 27.69
CA ALA A 274 -20.48 1.97 27.49
C ALA A 274 -19.80 1.30 28.69
N SER A 275 -18.90 0.35 28.40
CA SER A 275 -18.13 -0.33 29.44
C SER A 275 -17.31 0.67 30.25
N SER A 276 -16.91 0.28 31.47
CA SER A 276 -15.97 1.05 32.28
C SER A 276 -14.77 1.50 31.44
N SER A 277 -14.24 2.68 31.76
CA SER A 277 -13.07 3.21 31.08
C SER A 277 -11.93 2.19 31.11
N SER A 278 -11.30 2.00 29.96
CA SER A 278 -10.17 1.10 29.79
C SER A 278 -9.18 1.75 28.85
N LEU A 279 -7.89 1.59 29.14
CA LEU A 279 -6.79 2.15 28.38
C LEU A 279 -5.94 1.05 27.78
N ALA A 280 -5.39 1.31 26.61
CA ALA A 280 -4.38 0.52 25.95
C ALA A 280 -3.21 1.44 25.53
N VAL A 281 -2.02 0.85 25.41
CA VAL A 281 -0.87 1.48 24.77
C VAL A 281 -0.60 0.67 23.51
N ASP A 282 -1.04 1.18 22.36
CA ASP A 282 -1.11 0.43 21.10
C ASP A 282 0.26 0.31 20.42
N SER A 283 1.14 1.30 20.64
CA SER A 283 2.49 1.30 20.11
C SER A 283 3.49 1.90 21.09
N LEU A 284 4.74 1.46 20.98
CA LEU A 284 5.90 1.97 21.70
C LEU A 284 7.09 2.05 20.74
N GLU A 285 7.34 3.24 20.23
CA GLU A 285 8.49 3.55 19.39
C GLU A 285 9.59 4.21 20.22
N VAL A 286 10.83 3.85 19.89
CA VAL A 286 12.02 4.45 20.50
C VAL A 286 12.94 4.85 19.37
N ARG A 287 13.27 6.13 19.30
CA ARG A 287 14.14 6.71 18.27
C ARG A 287 15.36 7.34 18.91
N ASN A 288 16.49 7.25 18.22
CA ASN A 288 17.76 7.89 18.59
C ASN A 288 18.26 7.52 20.00
N ALA A 289 17.97 6.30 20.46
CA ALA A 289 18.46 5.81 21.74
C ALA A 289 19.93 5.36 21.61
N TYR A 290 20.84 6.33 21.76
CA TYR A 290 22.28 6.13 21.74
C TYR A 290 22.88 6.49 23.10
N ALA A 291 23.96 5.82 23.46
CA ALA A 291 24.58 5.98 24.77
C ALA A 291 24.98 7.44 25.04
N GLY A 292 24.39 8.03 26.09
CA GLY A 292 24.62 9.41 26.51
C GLY A 292 23.82 10.47 25.74
N GLU A 293 22.99 10.06 24.76
CA GLU A 293 22.21 10.98 23.92
C GLU A 293 20.72 10.97 24.31
N PRO A 294 19.98 12.07 24.05
CA PRO A 294 18.54 12.09 24.22
C PRO A 294 17.84 11.19 23.19
N ALA A 295 17.08 10.25 23.69
CA ALA A 295 16.15 9.40 22.95
C ALA A 295 14.75 10.02 22.95
N GLU A 296 14.02 9.76 21.87
CA GLU A 296 12.60 10.08 21.74
C GLU A 296 11.77 8.80 21.91
N ILE A 297 10.97 8.75 22.97
CA ILE A 297 10.02 7.66 23.21
C ILE A 297 8.64 8.16 22.81
N THR A 298 8.02 7.52 21.83
CA THR A 298 6.68 7.85 21.37
C THR A 298 5.75 6.67 21.62
N ALA A 299 4.59 6.93 22.20
CA ALA A 299 3.58 5.92 22.47
C ALA A 299 2.18 6.40 22.10
N VAL A 300 1.37 5.51 21.52
CA VAL A 300 -0.04 5.78 21.24
C VAL A 300 -0.89 5.23 22.38
N VAL A 301 -1.54 6.13 23.10
CA VAL A 301 -2.47 5.79 24.19
C VAL A 301 -3.89 5.88 23.69
N ARG A 302 -4.67 4.83 23.91
CA ARG A 302 -6.05 4.71 23.41
C ARG A 302 -7.00 4.30 24.52
N SER A 303 -8.23 4.79 24.47
CA SER A 303 -9.35 4.24 25.23
C SER A 303 -10.02 3.09 24.48
N THR A 304 -10.15 1.94 25.14
CA THR A 304 -10.84 0.76 24.62
C THR A 304 -12.25 0.58 25.21
N GLY A 305 -12.65 1.49 26.10
CA GLY A 305 -13.97 1.57 26.73
C GLY A 305 -14.54 3.00 26.66
N ALA A 306 -15.32 3.40 27.67
CA ALA A 306 -15.71 4.81 27.79
C ALA A 306 -14.47 5.69 27.99
N ALA A 307 -14.41 6.86 27.33
CA ALA A 307 -13.33 7.81 27.55
C ALA A 307 -13.25 8.19 29.06
N PRO A 308 -12.06 8.18 29.68
CA PRO A 308 -11.91 8.60 31.07
C PRO A 308 -12.38 10.05 31.26
N GLY A 309 -13.08 10.33 32.36
CA GLY A 309 -13.58 11.68 32.66
C GLY A 309 -12.52 12.68 33.12
N GLY A 310 -11.25 12.27 33.21
CA GLY A 310 -10.13 13.09 33.71
C GLY A 310 -8.83 12.79 32.97
N PRO A 311 -7.71 13.41 33.37
CA PRO A 311 -6.42 13.21 32.72
C PRO A 311 -5.95 11.75 32.82
N VAL A 312 -5.30 11.30 31.76
CA VAL A 312 -4.58 10.02 31.69
C VAL A 312 -3.11 10.31 31.99
N SER A 313 -2.57 9.68 33.03
CA SER A 313 -1.14 9.75 33.34
C SER A 313 -0.39 8.68 32.55
N VAL A 314 0.57 9.09 31.73
CA VAL A 314 1.39 8.23 30.88
C VAL A 314 2.80 8.23 31.44
N THR A 315 3.26 7.08 31.92
CA THR A 315 4.54 6.93 32.65
C THR A 315 5.51 6.08 31.84
N LEU A 316 6.73 6.60 31.65
CA LEU A 316 7.85 5.85 31.11
C LEU A 316 8.56 5.10 32.25
N MET A 317 8.72 3.79 32.07
CA MET A 317 9.49 2.91 32.93
C MET A 317 10.72 2.41 32.17
N VAL A 318 11.90 2.53 32.77
CA VAL A 318 13.17 2.01 32.26
C VAL A 318 13.74 1.09 33.31
N ASP A 319 13.95 -0.18 32.96
CA ASP A 319 14.44 -1.24 33.86
C ASP A 319 13.61 -1.36 35.16
N GLY A 320 12.30 -1.16 35.03
CA GLY A 320 11.35 -1.20 36.14
C GLY A 320 11.31 0.05 37.01
N VAL A 321 12.07 1.10 36.68
CA VAL A 321 12.10 2.38 37.40
C VAL A 321 11.42 3.48 36.57
N SER A 322 10.60 4.31 37.21
CA SER A 322 9.97 5.45 36.52
C SER A 322 11.03 6.48 36.11
N ALA A 323 11.14 6.71 34.80
CA ALA A 323 12.05 7.69 34.20
C ALA A 323 11.36 9.05 33.96
N GLY A 324 10.02 9.07 33.91
CA GLY A 324 9.24 10.29 33.75
C GLY A 324 7.76 10.00 33.53
N SER A 325 6.91 11.02 33.63
CA SER A 325 5.49 10.91 33.33
C SER A 325 4.95 12.19 32.69
N ARG A 326 3.82 12.04 31.98
CA ARG A 326 3.08 13.15 31.38
C ARG A 326 1.59 12.88 31.47
N ASP A 327 0.84 13.90 31.89
CA ASP A 327 -0.62 13.85 31.88
C ASP A 327 -1.17 14.35 30.54
N VAL A 328 -2.12 13.63 29.97
CA VAL A 328 -2.79 13.94 28.71
C VAL A 328 -4.30 13.83 28.84
N THR A 329 -5.04 14.56 28.01
CA THR A 329 -6.50 14.41 27.89
C THR A 329 -6.78 13.70 26.57
N LEU A 330 -7.59 12.63 26.60
CA LEU A 330 -7.99 11.96 25.37
C LEU A 330 -9.02 12.82 24.62
N PRO A 331 -8.78 13.13 23.34
CA PRO A 331 -9.79 13.79 22.50
C PRO A 331 -10.97 12.84 22.24
N PRO A 332 -12.08 13.34 21.63
CA PRO A 332 -13.23 12.51 21.27
C PRO A 332 -12.91 11.32 20.35
N SER A 333 -11.82 11.37 19.58
CA SER A 333 -11.33 10.22 18.79
C SER A 333 -10.84 9.05 19.67
N GLY A 334 -10.69 9.27 20.97
CA GLY A 334 -10.38 8.23 21.96
C GLY A 334 -8.92 7.82 22.00
N TRP A 335 -8.01 8.50 21.32
CA TRP A 335 -6.58 8.19 21.36
C TRP A 335 -5.70 9.45 21.22
N VAL A 336 -4.46 9.36 21.68
CA VAL A 336 -3.46 10.42 21.58
C VAL A 336 -2.06 9.82 21.48
N GLU A 337 -1.20 10.44 20.70
CA GLU A 337 0.23 10.15 20.68
C GLU A 337 0.96 10.98 21.75
N VAL A 338 1.86 10.34 22.49
CA VAL A 338 2.59 10.96 23.61
C VAL A 338 4.09 10.73 23.44
N THR A 339 4.84 11.83 23.42
CA THR A 339 6.31 11.81 23.47
C THR A 339 6.82 11.98 24.89
N LEU A 340 7.75 11.12 25.30
CA LEU A 340 8.43 11.10 26.60
C LEU A 340 9.95 11.14 26.38
N PRO A 341 10.67 12.09 27.00
CA PRO A 341 12.11 12.17 26.86
C PRO A 341 12.81 11.13 27.73
N TRP A 342 13.91 10.57 27.22
CA TRP A 342 14.81 9.70 27.98
C TRP A 342 16.26 9.93 27.53
N THR A 343 17.22 9.99 28.46
CA THR A 343 18.64 9.96 28.09
C THR A 343 19.15 8.54 28.24
N ALA A 344 19.51 7.91 27.13
CA ALA A 344 19.82 6.50 27.11
C ALA A 344 21.21 6.23 27.68
N ALA A 345 21.34 5.21 28.52
CA ALA A 345 22.65 4.72 28.97
C ALA A 345 23.11 3.59 28.06
N GLU A 346 24.42 3.33 28.00
CA GLU A 346 24.92 2.13 27.31
C GLU A 346 24.46 0.87 28.06
N GLY A 347 23.87 -0.08 27.34
CA GLY A 347 23.36 -1.31 27.94
C GLY A 347 22.17 -1.91 27.20
N THR A 348 21.61 -2.95 27.78
CA THR A 348 20.31 -3.51 27.36
C THR A 348 19.25 -3.02 28.35
N HIS A 349 18.20 -2.40 27.83
CA HIS A 349 17.16 -1.78 28.63
C HIS A 349 15.79 -2.39 28.35
N ALA A 350 15.03 -2.62 29.42
CA ALA A 350 13.60 -2.91 29.34
C ALA A 350 12.82 -1.59 29.44
N ILE A 351 12.21 -1.17 28.34
CA ILE A 351 11.42 0.05 28.24
C ILE A 351 9.94 -0.34 28.30
N ALA A 352 9.17 0.32 29.15
CA ALA A 352 7.72 0.18 29.17
C ALA A 352 7.04 1.55 29.29
N VAL A 353 5.88 1.68 28.67
CA VAL A 353 4.98 2.83 28.85
C VAL A 353 3.69 2.32 29.46
N GLU A 354 3.27 2.95 30.55
CA GLU A 354 2.05 2.65 31.29
C GLU A 354 1.09 3.84 31.22
N ALA A 355 -0.17 3.58 30.90
CA ALA A 355 -1.23 4.58 30.87
C ALA A 355 -2.28 4.28 31.94
N ALA A 356 -2.54 5.23 32.84
CA ALA A 356 -3.48 5.07 33.94
C ALA A 356 -4.38 6.30 34.10
N ALA A 357 -5.64 6.07 34.47
CA ALA A 357 -6.59 7.13 34.82
C ALA A 357 -7.52 6.66 35.95
N ALA A 358 -8.03 7.60 36.73
CA ALA A 358 -8.93 7.28 37.84
C ALA A 358 -10.19 6.56 37.35
N GLY A 359 -10.48 5.39 37.92
CA GLY A 359 -11.64 4.57 37.55
C GLY A 359 -11.50 3.84 36.21
N ALA A 360 -10.33 3.87 35.56
CA ALA A 360 -10.05 3.13 34.34
C ALA A 360 -9.08 1.96 34.60
N SER A 361 -9.23 0.85 33.86
CA SER A 361 -8.16 -0.15 33.76
C SER A 361 -6.96 0.43 33.01
N SER A 362 -5.76 0.17 33.51
CA SER A 362 -4.50 0.67 32.93
C SER A 362 -4.10 -0.10 31.68
N GLY A 363 -3.45 0.59 30.74
CA GLY A 363 -2.79 0.00 29.58
C GLY A 363 -1.26 -0.02 29.76
N ARG A 364 -0.59 -0.98 29.13
CA ARG A 364 0.88 -1.08 29.14
C ARG A 364 1.39 -1.65 27.83
N ALA A 365 2.49 -1.10 27.33
CA ALA A 365 3.32 -1.70 26.29
C ALA A 365 4.77 -1.72 26.75
N ASP A 366 5.53 -2.74 26.36
CA ASP A 366 6.94 -2.86 26.68
C ASP A 366 7.74 -3.45 25.52
N LYS A 367 9.04 -3.14 25.53
CA LYS A 367 10.02 -3.72 24.62
C LYS A 367 11.40 -3.72 25.28
N THR A 368 12.24 -4.64 24.84
CA THR A 368 13.68 -4.62 25.18
C THR A 368 14.46 -4.07 24.01
N MET A 369 15.52 -3.31 24.28
CA MET A 369 16.43 -2.85 23.25
C MET A 369 17.86 -2.72 23.77
N LYS A 370 18.82 -2.80 22.84
CA LYS A 370 20.23 -2.52 23.10
C LYS A 370 20.59 -1.11 22.67
N VAL A 371 21.28 -0.42 23.57
CA VAL A 371 21.82 0.94 23.40
C VAL A 371 23.34 0.90 23.48
N GLY A 372 23.98 1.53 22.51
CA GLY A 372 25.43 1.66 22.39
C GLY A 372 25.79 2.83 21.48
N THR A 373 26.70 2.62 20.53
CA THR A 373 26.98 3.62 19.48
C THR A 373 25.81 3.75 18.51
N PRO A 374 25.71 4.86 17.74
CA PRO A 374 24.71 5.00 16.69
C PRO A 374 24.67 3.81 15.73
N VAL A 375 23.51 3.63 15.11
CA VAL A 375 23.29 2.64 14.05
C VAL A 375 24.27 2.87 12.90
N ASP A 376 24.66 1.78 12.23
CA ASP A 376 25.54 1.79 11.07
C ASP A 376 25.10 0.68 10.10
N LEU A 377 24.22 1.00 9.15
CA LEU A 377 23.65 0.09 8.18
C LEU A 377 24.58 -0.10 6.99
N ALA A 378 24.97 -1.34 6.73
CA ALA A 378 25.79 -1.69 5.58
C ALA A 378 25.03 -2.63 4.65
N VAL A 379 25.00 -2.32 3.36
CA VAL A 379 24.33 -3.12 2.33
C VAL A 379 25.35 -3.83 1.44
N THR A 380 25.06 -5.06 1.06
CA THR A 380 25.79 -5.81 0.03
C THR A 380 24.83 -6.54 -0.91
N ILE A 381 25.23 -6.66 -2.17
CA ILE A 381 24.44 -7.30 -3.23
C ILE A 381 25.16 -8.56 -3.71
N GLY A 382 24.44 -9.68 -3.75
CA GLY A 382 24.90 -10.96 -4.28
C GLY A 382 24.77 -11.06 -5.80
N GLN A 383 25.16 -12.21 -6.37
CA GLN A 383 25.01 -12.45 -7.81
C GLN A 383 23.54 -12.78 -8.14
N PRO A 384 22.92 -12.11 -9.13
CA PRO A 384 21.60 -12.49 -9.63
C PRO A 384 21.59 -13.90 -10.20
N ALA A 385 20.54 -14.67 -9.91
CA ALA A 385 20.36 -16.02 -10.43
C ALA A 385 19.00 -16.15 -11.11
N ARG A 386 18.95 -16.77 -12.29
CA ARG A 386 17.70 -17.03 -13.00
C ARG A 386 16.83 -18.02 -12.22
N GLN A 387 15.54 -17.71 -12.02
CA GLN A 387 14.63 -18.56 -11.25
C GLN A 387 14.31 -19.89 -11.96
N ASP A 388 14.38 -19.94 -13.29
CA ASP A 388 14.09 -21.15 -14.08
C ASP A 388 15.22 -22.19 -14.14
N ALA A 389 16.38 -21.91 -13.53
CA ALA A 389 17.56 -22.76 -13.68
C ALA A 389 17.48 -24.01 -12.78
N ALA A 390 16.81 -25.06 -13.27
CA ALA A 390 17.09 -26.42 -12.85
C ALA A 390 18.56 -26.78 -13.13
N SER A 391 19.11 -27.67 -12.30
CA SER A 391 20.52 -28.02 -12.13
C SER A 391 21.42 -28.01 -13.38
N ALA A 392 22.66 -27.55 -13.17
CA ALA A 392 23.73 -27.38 -14.17
C ALA A 392 23.80 -28.47 -15.26
N PRO A 393 23.88 -28.12 -16.55
CA PRO A 393 24.18 -29.07 -17.60
C PRO A 393 25.62 -29.58 -17.45
N GLN A 394 25.75 -30.90 -17.35
CA GLN A 394 27.01 -31.62 -17.47
C GLN A 394 27.69 -31.29 -18.81
N ALA A 395 28.97 -30.99 -18.76
CA ALA A 395 29.74 -30.65 -19.95
C ALA A 395 30.06 -31.88 -20.83
N THR A 396 29.93 -31.65 -22.14
CA THR A 396 30.62 -32.28 -23.29
C THR A 396 30.11 -33.60 -23.88
N THR A 397 29.78 -33.57 -25.17
CA THR A 397 30.62 -34.14 -26.26
C THR A 397 30.23 -33.56 -27.64
N PRO A 398 31.11 -33.61 -28.65
CA PRO A 398 31.13 -32.67 -29.78
C PRO A 398 30.40 -33.16 -31.05
N PHE A 399 29.91 -32.17 -31.82
CA PHE A 399 29.67 -32.14 -33.28
C PHE A 399 29.41 -33.45 -34.05
N PRO A 400 28.29 -33.58 -34.78
CA PRO A 400 28.20 -34.53 -35.89
C PRO A 400 28.92 -33.97 -37.13
N LEU A 401 30.10 -34.51 -37.42
CA LEU A 401 30.73 -34.50 -38.74
C LEU A 401 29.86 -35.31 -39.72
N ALA A 402 28.87 -34.68 -40.35
CA ALA A 402 28.08 -35.31 -41.42
C ALA A 402 27.74 -34.35 -42.58
N ALA A 403 28.58 -33.35 -42.83
CA ALA A 403 28.37 -32.39 -43.93
C ALA A 403 29.62 -32.09 -44.77
N LEU A 404 30.55 -33.04 -44.89
CA LEU A 404 31.72 -32.92 -45.79
C LEU A 404 31.87 -34.09 -46.78
N GLY A 405 30.77 -34.79 -47.09
CA GLY A 405 30.75 -35.92 -48.02
C GLY A 405 30.07 -35.69 -49.37
N MET A 406 29.53 -34.49 -49.66
CA MET A 406 28.63 -34.28 -50.81
C MET A 406 29.12 -33.21 -51.82
N ALA A 407 30.39 -32.81 -51.78
CA ALA A 407 30.98 -31.88 -52.75
C ALA A 407 31.51 -32.53 -54.06
N PRO A 408 31.98 -33.79 -54.11
CA PRO A 408 32.48 -34.36 -55.37
C PRO A 408 31.37 -34.90 -56.30
N ALA A 409 30.16 -35.14 -55.79
CA ALA A 409 29.05 -35.69 -56.56
C ALA A 409 28.34 -34.64 -57.46
N LEU A 410 28.28 -33.37 -57.03
CA LEU A 410 27.72 -32.28 -57.83
C LEU A 410 28.65 -31.82 -58.96
N GLY A 411 29.97 -31.91 -58.77
CA GLY A 411 30.97 -31.55 -59.79
C GLY A 411 30.97 -32.50 -60.99
N TRP A 412 30.69 -33.79 -60.76
CA TRP A 412 30.59 -34.79 -61.83
C TRP A 412 29.31 -34.61 -62.65
N TRP A 413 28.19 -34.25 -62.01
CA TRP A 413 26.90 -34.04 -62.68
C TRP A 413 26.88 -32.79 -63.58
N LEU A 414 27.71 -31.79 -63.28
CA LEU A 414 27.87 -30.57 -64.09
C LEU A 414 28.80 -30.74 -65.31
N TYR A 415 29.57 -31.84 -65.40
CA TYR A 415 30.50 -32.07 -66.52
C TYR A 415 29.87 -32.83 -67.71
N THR A 416 28.71 -33.47 -67.53
CA THR A 416 28.05 -34.26 -68.58
C THR A 416 26.69 -33.71 -69.00
N GLY A 417 26.70 -32.66 -69.82
CA GLY A 417 25.78 -32.52 -70.96
C GLY A 417 24.31 -32.08 -70.74
N ARG A 418 23.96 -31.00 -71.47
CA ARG A 418 22.62 -30.59 -71.95
C ARG A 418 21.63 -29.99 -70.95
N SER A 419 21.86 -28.74 -70.57
CA SER A 419 20.99 -27.61 -70.96
C SER A 419 21.56 -26.29 -70.43
N ARG A 420 21.94 -25.37 -71.32
CA ARG A 420 22.55 -24.07 -70.94
C ARG A 420 21.57 -23.09 -70.28
N ASN A 421 20.28 -23.44 -70.17
CA ASN A 421 19.24 -22.54 -69.65
C ASN A 421 18.82 -22.85 -68.21
N VAL A 422 19.20 -24.00 -67.62
CA VAL A 422 18.91 -24.32 -66.21
C VAL A 422 20.05 -23.89 -65.27
N ALA A 423 21.28 -23.84 -65.77
CA ALA A 423 22.44 -23.37 -64.99
C ALA A 423 22.38 -21.87 -64.63
N LEU A 424 21.71 -21.05 -65.45
CA LEU A 424 21.51 -19.62 -65.19
C LEU A 424 20.46 -19.34 -64.10
N LEU A 425 19.45 -20.22 -63.95
CA LEU A 425 18.44 -20.09 -62.90
C LEU A 425 18.96 -20.55 -61.52
N LEU A 426 19.86 -21.53 -61.47
CA LEU A 426 20.51 -21.97 -60.23
C LEU A 426 21.64 -21.01 -59.78
N ALA A 427 22.33 -20.34 -60.71
CA ALA A 427 23.28 -19.29 -60.38
C ALA A 427 22.57 -18.01 -59.85
N ALA A 428 21.40 -17.66 -60.40
CA ALA A 428 20.58 -16.57 -59.86
C ALA A 428 20.00 -16.90 -58.46
N GLY A 429 19.71 -18.17 -58.18
CA GLY A 429 19.28 -18.65 -56.86
C GLY A 429 20.38 -18.64 -55.79
N MET A 430 21.65 -18.85 -56.16
CA MET A 430 22.78 -18.78 -55.21
C MET A 430 23.35 -17.37 -55.00
N VAL A 431 23.15 -16.42 -55.91
CA VAL A 431 23.57 -15.03 -55.71
C VAL A 431 22.52 -14.21 -54.92
N LEU A 432 21.24 -14.59 -54.97
CA LEU A 432 20.21 -14.06 -54.05
C LEU A 432 20.28 -14.65 -52.62
N ALA A 433 21.01 -15.76 -52.42
CA ALA A 433 21.31 -16.32 -51.10
C ALA A 433 22.57 -15.72 -50.43
N VAL A 434 23.35 -14.89 -51.14
CA VAL A 434 24.56 -14.23 -50.61
C VAL A 434 24.35 -12.74 -50.33
N PHE A 435 23.19 -12.17 -50.67
CA PHE A 435 22.75 -10.82 -50.27
C PHE A 435 21.42 -10.80 -49.49
N ALA A 436 21.09 -11.90 -48.80
CA ALA A 436 20.29 -11.77 -47.58
C ALA A 436 21.21 -11.18 -46.51
N VAL A 437 21.39 -9.86 -46.55
CA VAL A 437 21.77 -9.12 -45.35
C VAL A 437 20.77 -9.60 -44.29
N PRO A 438 21.20 -10.17 -43.15
CA PRO A 438 20.30 -10.23 -42.03
C PRO A 438 19.99 -8.76 -41.78
N VAL A 439 18.80 -8.31 -42.17
CA VAL A 439 18.16 -7.24 -41.44
C VAL A 439 18.16 -7.79 -40.04
N VAL A 440 19.13 -7.35 -39.24
CA VAL A 440 19.01 -7.38 -37.80
C VAL A 440 17.81 -6.49 -37.57
N GLN A 441 16.62 -7.08 -37.64
CA GLN A 441 15.52 -6.62 -36.83
C GLN A 441 16.09 -6.73 -35.42
N ALA A 442 16.62 -5.61 -34.92
CA ALA A 442 16.71 -5.36 -33.50
C ALA A 442 15.26 -5.26 -33.02
N SER A 443 14.65 -6.43 -32.94
CA SER A 443 13.39 -6.72 -32.30
C SER A 443 13.62 -8.09 -31.67
N ALA A 444 14.67 -8.18 -30.86
CA ALA A 444 14.53 -8.99 -29.67
C ALA A 444 13.36 -8.35 -28.94
N SER A 445 12.18 -8.95 -29.02
CA SER A 445 11.27 -8.89 -27.89
C SER A 445 12.12 -9.33 -26.72
N ALA A 446 12.59 -8.36 -25.93
CA ALA A 446 13.40 -8.60 -24.76
C ALA A 446 12.57 -9.54 -23.89
N GLN A 447 12.92 -10.84 -23.91
CA GLN A 447 12.22 -11.81 -23.10
C GLN A 447 12.49 -11.41 -21.67
N ILE A 448 11.47 -10.89 -21.00
CA ILE A 448 11.54 -10.55 -19.58
C ILE A 448 11.54 -11.87 -18.81
N ILE A 449 12.57 -12.07 -18.00
CA ILE A 449 12.81 -13.28 -17.20
C ILE A 449 12.85 -12.88 -15.73
N ALA A 450 12.38 -13.76 -14.86
CA ALA A 450 12.49 -13.59 -13.42
C ALA A 450 13.88 -14.03 -12.90
N TYR A 451 14.52 -13.13 -12.17
CA TYR A 451 15.80 -13.34 -11.50
C TYR A 451 15.65 -13.14 -10.00
N THR A 452 16.41 -13.88 -9.23
CA THR A 452 16.55 -13.67 -7.78
C THR A 452 17.83 -12.89 -7.51
N LEU A 453 17.72 -11.75 -6.84
CA LEU A 453 18.81 -10.91 -6.37
C LEU A 453 18.98 -11.09 -4.86
N PRO A 454 20.07 -11.72 -4.40
CA PRO A 454 20.39 -11.79 -2.97
C PRO A 454 20.83 -10.41 -2.48
N ILE A 455 20.23 -9.93 -1.38
CA ILE A 455 20.61 -8.70 -0.70
C ILE A 455 20.93 -9.05 0.75
N GLU A 456 22.00 -8.49 1.30
CA GLU A 456 22.34 -8.61 2.71
C GLU A 456 22.52 -7.22 3.32
N VAL A 457 21.82 -6.98 4.43
CA VAL A 457 21.90 -5.73 5.22
C VAL A 457 22.43 -6.08 6.61
N ARG A 458 23.41 -5.32 7.09
CA ARG A 458 24.01 -5.49 8.42
C ARG A 458 23.85 -4.22 9.24
N ASN A 459 23.70 -4.36 10.55
CA ASN A 459 23.87 -3.26 11.50
C ASN A 459 25.22 -3.42 12.20
N LEU A 460 26.20 -2.63 11.81
CA LEU A 460 27.55 -2.61 12.38
C LEU A 460 27.63 -1.72 13.64
N GLY A 461 26.54 -1.03 13.97
CA GLY A 461 26.40 -0.16 15.13
C GLY A 461 26.21 -0.91 16.44
N GLY A 462 26.30 -0.17 17.54
CA GLY A 462 26.16 -0.68 18.91
C GLY A 462 24.74 -0.66 19.46
N SER A 463 23.82 0.01 18.75
CA SER A 463 22.40 0.14 19.12
C SER A 463 21.51 -0.59 18.11
N ASP A 464 20.34 -1.03 18.56
CA ASP A 464 19.35 -1.62 17.66
C ASP A 464 18.80 -0.57 16.68
N ALA A 465 18.72 -0.93 15.40
CA ALA A 465 18.08 -0.11 14.38
C ALA A 465 16.55 -0.25 14.44
N PRO A 466 15.79 0.85 14.40
CA PRO A 466 14.33 0.79 14.27
C PRO A 466 13.93 0.25 12.90
N ALA A 467 12.63 0.13 12.61
CA ALA A 467 12.17 -0.25 11.27
C ALA A 467 12.66 0.76 10.21
N PHE A 468 13.03 0.26 9.03
CA PHE A 468 13.52 1.07 7.90
C PHE A 468 13.18 0.40 6.57
N GLU A 469 13.31 1.15 5.49
CA GLU A 469 13.05 0.67 4.13
C GLU A 469 14.35 0.36 3.40
N VAL A 470 14.36 -0.70 2.60
CA VAL A 470 15.43 -1.00 1.64
C VAL A 470 14.87 -0.82 0.23
N THR A 471 15.39 0.17 -0.49
CA THR A 471 14.97 0.46 -1.85
C THR A 471 15.92 -0.21 -2.85
N VAL A 472 15.35 -0.91 -3.83
CA VAL A 472 16.09 -1.56 -4.93
C VAL A 472 15.78 -0.85 -6.24
N PHE A 473 16.85 -0.51 -6.97
CA PHE A 473 16.80 0.08 -8.29
C PHE A 473 17.45 -0.84 -9.31
N LEU A 474 16.86 -0.89 -10.50
CA LEU A 474 17.41 -1.54 -11.69
C LEU A 474 17.48 -0.50 -12.80
N ASP A 475 18.65 -0.32 -13.40
CA ASP A 475 18.90 0.67 -14.46
C ASP A 475 18.48 2.10 -14.13
N GLY A 476 18.57 2.45 -12.85
CA GLY A 476 18.20 3.77 -12.32
C GLY A 476 16.71 3.92 -11.98
N GLU A 477 15.89 2.92 -12.25
CA GLU A 477 14.46 2.92 -11.90
C GLU A 477 14.22 2.13 -10.61
N ARG A 478 13.33 2.64 -9.75
CA ARG A 478 12.97 1.99 -8.48
C ARG A 478 12.05 0.80 -8.77
N VAL A 479 12.54 -0.41 -8.54
CA VAL A 479 11.80 -1.66 -8.80
C VAL A 479 10.98 -2.10 -7.60
N THR A 480 11.57 -2.05 -6.40
CA THR A 480 10.87 -2.48 -5.19
C THR A 480 11.41 -1.77 -3.95
N GLN A 481 10.62 -1.84 -2.89
CA GLN A 481 10.92 -1.34 -1.57
C GLN A 481 10.54 -2.41 -0.55
N LEU A 482 11.48 -2.79 0.30
CA LEU A 482 11.31 -3.80 1.33
C LEU A 482 11.25 -3.15 2.71
N SER A 483 10.14 -3.35 3.42
CA SER A 483 10.00 -2.92 4.81
C SER A 483 10.72 -3.88 5.75
N MET A 484 11.74 -3.38 6.43
CA MET A 484 12.46 -4.09 7.49
C MET A 484 11.87 -3.71 8.83
N ALA A 485 11.51 -4.70 9.66
CA ALA A 485 11.00 -4.46 11.02
C ALA A 485 12.03 -3.82 11.98
N GLY A 486 13.31 -3.80 11.57
CA GLY A 486 14.46 -3.31 12.32
C GLY A 486 15.58 -4.33 12.36
N LEU A 487 16.73 -3.95 12.91
CA LEU A 487 17.90 -4.82 12.94
C LEU A 487 18.69 -4.64 14.25
N PHE A 488 18.81 -5.72 15.02
CA PHE A 488 19.57 -5.71 16.27
C PHE A 488 21.02 -5.25 16.07
N ALA A 489 21.65 -4.70 17.10
CA ALA A 489 23.07 -4.35 17.07
C ALA A 489 23.94 -5.57 16.70
N GLY A 490 24.75 -5.46 15.64
CA GLY A 490 25.52 -6.57 15.07
C GLY A 490 24.71 -7.55 14.21
N GLY A 491 23.41 -7.30 14.03
CA GLY A 491 22.49 -8.15 13.29
C GLY A 491 22.72 -8.14 11.78
N VAL A 492 22.22 -9.18 11.12
CA VAL A 492 22.29 -9.36 9.67
C VAL A 492 20.97 -9.91 9.17
N VAL A 493 20.39 -9.30 8.13
CA VAL A 493 19.24 -9.82 7.38
C VAL A 493 19.66 -10.14 5.95
N ARG A 494 19.07 -11.19 5.39
CA ARG A 494 19.30 -11.64 4.01
C ARG A 494 17.98 -11.80 3.30
N GLU A 495 17.81 -11.05 2.23
CA GLU A 495 16.61 -11.04 1.41
C GLU A 495 16.90 -11.56 0.00
N GLN A 496 15.87 -12.11 -0.64
CA GLN A 496 15.93 -12.60 -2.01
C GLN A 496 14.88 -11.84 -2.83
N VAL A 497 15.32 -10.83 -3.57
CA VAL A 497 14.43 -9.95 -4.33
C VAL A 497 14.20 -10.52 -5.72
N THR A 498 12.95 -10.66 -6.13
CA THR A 498 12.62 -11.04 -7.51
C THR A 498 12.69 -9.80 -8.40
N LEU A 499 13.45 -9.88 -9.49
CA LEU A 499 13.58 -8.86 -10.52
C LEU A 499 13.13 -9.43 -11.86
N HIS A 500 12.38 -8.63 -12.62
CA HIS A 500 11.92 -8.98 -13.96
C HIS A 500 12.68 -8.12 -14.97
N THR A 501 13.58 -8.73 -15.73
CA THR A 501 14.38 -8.00 -16.73
C THR A 501 14.81 -8.90 -17.88
N SER A 502 15.36 -8.32 -18.94
CA SER A 502 16.01 -9.06 -20.01
C SER A 502 17.35 -9.67 -19.55
N PRO A 503 17.80 -10.78 -20.17
CA PRO A 503 19.20 -11.16 -20.08
C PRO A 503 20.12 -10.04 -20.57
N GLY A 504 21.29 -9.90 -19.96
CA GLY A 504 22.31 -8.93 -20.36
C GLY A 504 22.73 -7.96 -19.26
N PRO A 505 23.49 -6.92 -19.63
CA PRO A 505 24.10 -6.02 -18.67
C PRO A 505 23.08 -5.06 -18.06
N HIS A 506 22.91 -5.13 -16.74
CA HIS A 506 22.07 -4.22 -15.96
C HIS A 506 22.85 -3.65 -14.78
N THR A 507 22.47 -2.43 -14.37
CA THR A 507 22.95 -1.79 -13.15
C THR A 507 21.94 -1.99 -12.03
N VAL A 508 22.40 -2.42 -10.88
CA VAL A 508 21.59 -2.63 -9.69
C VAL A 508 22.12 -1.70 -8.60
N LEU A 509 21.21 -0.96 -7.98
CA LEU A 509 21.49 -0.08 -6.86
C LEU A 509 20.55 -0.43 -5.71
N VAL A 510 21.11 -0.73 -4.54
CA VAL A 510 20.33 -0.99 -3.32
C VAL A 510 20.72 0.03 -2.27
N ILE A 511 19.73 0.65 -1.64
CA ILE A 511 19.92 1.67 -0.60
C ILE A 511 19.07 1.30 0.62
N ALA A 512 19.70 1.09 1.77
CA ALA A 512 19.03 1.02 3.06
C ALA A 512 18.80 2.42 3.62
N ASP A 513 17.59 2.68 4.12
CA ASP A 513 17.16 3.98 4.63
C ASP A 513 17.42 5.15 3.65
N GLU A 514 16.92 5.01 2.42
CA GLU A 514 17.05 6.04 1.36
C GLU A 514 16.59 7.44 1.84
N LYS A 515 15.59 7.48 2.73
CA LYS A 515 15.02 8.71 3.30
C LYS A 515 15.90 9.34 4.39
N CYS A 516 16.97 8.67 4.81
CA CYS A 516 17.88 9.12 5.87
C CYS A 516 17.14 9.43 7.19
N VAL A 517 16.17 8.59 7.56
CA VAL A 517 15.39 8.74 8.80
C VAL A 517 16.22 8.33 10.01
N ILE A 518 17.13 7.36 9.86
CA ILE A 518 18.01 6.88 10.91
C ILE A 518 19.27 7.76 10.93
N PRO A 519 19.60 8.37 12.08
CA PRO A 519 20.87 9.08 12.22
C PRO A 519 22.03 8.09 12.33
N GLU A 520 22.88 8.10 11.32
CA GLU A 520 24.06 7.23 11.20
C GLU A 520 25.32 8.08 11.03
N ARG A 521 26.46 7.55 11.49
CA ARG A 521 27.76 8.23 11.37
C ARG A 521 28.37 8.06 9.99
N GLU A 522 28.26 6.87 9.43
CA GLU A 522 28.64 6.53 8.07
C GLU A 522 27.34 6.26 7.32
N LYS A 523 27.16 6.89 6.15
CA LYS A 523 25.97 6.74 5.30
C LYS A 523 26.32 6.19 3.92
N GLY A 524 27.61 6.14 3.59
CA GLY A 524 28.08 5.66 2.30
C GLY A 524 27.94 4.15 2.14
N ASN A 525 27.97 3.40 3.24
CA ASN A 525 27.81 1.94 3.26
C ASN A 525 26.35 1.48 3.27
N ASN A 526 25.39 2.37 3.52
CA ASN A 526 23.96 2.12 3.30
C ASN A 526 23.63 1.81 1.84
N ARG A 527 24.54 2.14 0.92
CA ARG A 527 24.38 1.99 -0.52
C ARG A 527 25.33 0.93 -1.06
N ALA A 528 24.78 0.02 -1.87
CA ALA A 528 25.54 -0.87 -2.73
C ALA A 528 25.13 -0.65 -4.19
N ASP A 529 26.12 -0.58 -5.07
CA ASP A 529 25.94 -0.38 -6.52
C ASP A 529 26.79 -1.43 -7.24
N ALA A 530 26.17 -2.15 -8.17
CA ALA A 530 26.84 -3.19 -8.92
C ALA A 530 26.27 -3.29 -10.34
N ARG A 531 27.15 -3.58 -11.30
CA ARG A 531 26.77 -3.93 -12.66
C ARG A 531 26.88 -5.45 -12.82
N TYR A 532 25.76 -6.09 -13.15
CA TYR A 532 25.70 -7.53 -13.40
C TYR A 532 25.39 -7.80 -14.87
N ASP A 533 25.84 -8.94 -15.35
CA ASP A 533 25.36 -9.54 -16.59
C ASP A 533 24.36 -10.62 -16.20
N PHE A 534 23.07 -10.34 -16.42
CA PHE A 534 21.97 -11.22 -16.03
C PHE A 534 21.93 -12.43 -17.00
N PRO A 535 22.02 -13.67 -16.48
CA PRO A 535 22.27 -14.87 -17.28
C PRO A 535 21.10 -15.35 -18.16
#